data_AF-A0A2M8EQ30-F1
#
_entry.id   AF-A0A2M8EQ30-F1
#
_cell.length_a   1.000
_cell.length_b   1.000
_cell.length_c   1.000
_cell.angle_alpha   90.00
_cell.angle_beta   90.00
_cell.angle_gamma   90.00
#
_symmetry.space_group_name_H-M   'P 1'
#
loop_
_entity.id
_entity.type
_entity.pdbx_description
1 polymer ?
#
loop_
_entity_poly.entity_id
_entity_poly.type
_entity_poly.pdbx_seq_one_letter_code
_entity_poly.pdbx_strand_id
1 'polypeptide(L)'
;MRVWDIHPKYLCRKHLLGEHRELHGLWNILTKHDGKGGYSQHPETKCWVGKLRALYDRHQALVEEMKKRGYNHASDLDQSLATGQGEQDTLIDTIENQKNILKEKPCDCLLHILKNNKSPNGDFLLPAECMFRFHNYVVITSFYSTLWNALVKCQVSKLTSVI
;
A
#
# COMPACT_ATOMS: atom_id res chain seq x y z
N MET A 1 19.88 1.63 6.39
CA MET A 1 19.14 1.12 5.22
C MET A 1 18.01 0.22 5.66
N ARG A 2 16.88 0.27 4.97
CA ARG A 2 15.72 -0.57 5.25
C ARG A 2 14.84 -0.69 4.01
N VAL A 3 14.47 -1.92 3.65
CA VAL A 3 13.39 -2.24 2.72
C VAL A 3 12.27 -2.88 3.54
N TRP A 4 11.02 -2.49 3.29
CA TRP A 4 9.90 -2.98 4.08
C TRP A 4 9.19 -4.10 3.31
N ASP A 5 8.90 -5.22 3.96
CA ASP A 5 8.08 -6.31 3.39
C ASP A 5 6.57 -6.01 3.54
N ILE A 6 6.23 -4.73 3.72
CA ILE A 6 4.87 -4.21 3.87
C ILE A 6 4.46 -3.56 2.55
N HIS A 7 3.21 -3.76 2.15
CA HIS A 7 2.68 -3.16 0.93
C HIS A 7 2.83 -1.62 0.95
N PRO A 8 3.36 -0.98 -0.13
CA PRO A 8 3.70 0.45 -0.15
C PRO A 8 2.55 1.41 0.18
N LYS A 9 1.30 1.02 -0.18
CA LYS A 9 0.07 1.73 0.21
C LYS A 9 -0.05 2.06 1.70
N TYR A 10 0.59 1.28 2.58
CA TYR A 10 0.56 1.53 4.03
C TYR A 10 1.67 2.47 4.51
N LEU A 11 2.65 2.78 3.66
CA LEU A 11 3.77 3.64 4.02
C LEU A 11 3.38 5.12 3.85
N CYS A 12 3.74 5.95 4.82
CA CYS A 12 3.64 7.40 4.67
C CYS A 12 4.65 7.91 3.64
N ARG A 13 4.54 9.18 3.24
CA ARG A 13 5.46 9.80 2.27
C ARG A 13 6.94 9.62 2.65
N LYS A 14 7.29 9.84 3.92
CA LYS A 14 8.68 9.75 4.39
C LYS A 14 9.24 8.34 4.23
N HIS A 15 8.48 7.32 4.62
CA HIS A 15 8.91 5.93 4.53
C HIS A 15 8.89 5.41 3.08
N LEU A 16 7.92 5.81 2.26
CA LEU A 16 7.87 5.43 0.84
C LEU A 16 9.09 5.96 0.07
N LEU A 17 9.37 7.26 0.19
CA LEU A 17 10.52 7.88 -0.49
C LEU A 17 11.86 7.43 0.11
N GLY A 18 11.91 7.25 1.43
CA GLY A 18 13.09 6.73 2.12
C GLY A 18 13.44 5.32 1.67
N GLU A 19 12.46 4.42 1.65
CA GLU A 19 12.66 3.05 1.18
C GLU A 19 13.14 3.02 -0.27
N HIS A 20 12.51 3.79 -1.17
CA HIS A 20 12.92 3.86 -2.56
C HIS A 20 14.39 4.29 -2.72
N ARG A 21 14.83 5.31 -1.97
CA ARG A 21 16.23 5.74 -1.98
C ARG A 21 17.18 4.65 -1.48
N GLU A 22 16.84 3.99 -0.38
CA GLU A 22 17.68 2.93 0.20
C GLU A 22 17.72 1.70 -0.72
N LEU A 23 16.61 1.37 -1.40
CA LEU A 23 16.54 0.30 -2.40
C LEU A 23 17.49 0.57 -3.58
N HIS A 24 17.55 1.81 -4.08
CA HIS A 24 18.55 2.19 -5.10
C HIS A 24 19.99 1.97 -4.61
N GLY A 25 20.26 2.24 -3.34
CA GLY A 25 21.55 1.94 -2.71
C GLY A 25 21.88 0.44 -2.74
N LEU A 26 20.92 -0.40 -2.33
CA LEU A 26 21.02 -1.86 -2.40
C LEU A 26 21.29 -2.37 -3.80
N TRP A 27 20.50 -1.89 -4.76
CA TRP A 27 20.62 -2.28 -6.16
C TRP A 27 22.03 -2.02 -6.68
N ASN A 28 22.57 -0.82 -6.45
CA ASN A 28 23.92 -0.48 -6.89
C ASN A 28 25.00 -1.34 -6.22
N ILE A 29 24.87 -1.65 -4.93
CA ILE A 29 25.81 -2.55 -4.24
C ILE A 29 25.81 -3.93 -4.91
N LEU A 30 24.64 -4.47 -5.24
CA LEU A 30 24.50 -5.81 -5.80
C LEU A 30 24.83 -5.89 -7.29
N THR A 31 24.58 -4.84 -8.08
CA THR A 31 24.74 -4.87 -9.54
C THR A 31 25.99 -4.18 -10.07
N LYS A 32 26.45 -3.09 -9.44
CA LYS A 32 27.62 -2.32 -9.90
C LYS A 32 28.90 -2.64 -9.15
N HIS A 33 28.76 -3.12 -7.91
CA HIS A 33 29.89 -3.36 -7.01
C HIS A 33 30.04 -4.84 -6.64
N ASP A 34 29.33 -5.75 -7.32
CA ASP A 34 29.38 -7.20 -7.09
C ASP A 34 29.22 -7.60 -5.61
N GLY A 35 28.37 -6.89 -4.86
CA GLY A 35 28.16 -7.14 -3.43
C GLY A 35 29.34 -6.75 -2.53
N LYS A 36 30.21 -5.84 -2.97
CA LYS A 36 31.41 -5.42 -2.21
C LYS A 36 31.35 -3.94 -1.81
N GLY A 37 31.97 -3.63 -0.67
CA GLY A 37 32.10 -2.27 -0.17
C GLY A 37 30.83 -1.66 0.43
N GLY A 38 30.97 -0.47 1.02
CA GLY A 38 29.86 0.28 1.61
C GLY A 38 29.03 -0.54 2.60
N TYR A 39 27.72 -0.57 2.40
CA TYR A 39 26.79 -1.33 3.23
C TYR A 39 26.62 -2.80 2.79
N SER A 40 27.55 -3.39 2.03
CA SER A 40 27.40 -4.77 1.56
C SER A 40 27.30 -5.81 2.68
N GLN A 41 27.92 -5.52 3.83
CA GLN A 41 27.86 -6.40 5.00
C GLN A 41 26.62 -6.18 5.88
N HIS A 42 25.79 -5.19 5.58
CA HIS A 42 24.57 -4.91 6.34
C HIS A 42 23.58 -6.07 6.20
N PRO A 43 22.87 -6.48 7.26
CA PRO A 43 21.91 -7.59 7.20
C PRO A 43 20.88 -7.41 6.08
N GLU A 44 20.37 -6.18 5.92
CA GLU A 44 19.49 -5.81 4.81
C GLU A 44 20.10 -6.14 3.45
N THR A 45 21.36 -5.77 3.19
CA THR A 45 21.99 -6.13 1.90
C THR A 45 22.13 -7.62 1.71
N LYS A 46 22.52 -8.32 2.77
CA LYS A 46 22.72 -9.77 2.71
C LYS A 46 21.44 -10.53 2.38
N CYS A 47 20.28 -10.09 2.88
CA CYS A 47 19.02 -10.79 2.60
C CYS A 47 18.55 -10.68 1.15
N TRP A 48 19.11 -9.74 0.36
CA TRP A 48 18.79 -9.55 -1.06
C TRP A 48 19.80 -10.20 -2.04
N VAL A 49 20.89 -10.79 -1.55
CA VAL A 49 21.88 -11.46 -2.40
C VAL A 49 21.22 -12.62 -3.14
N GLY A 50 21.34 -12.63 -4.48
CA GLY A 50 20.71 -13.64 -5.34
C GLY A 50 19.21 -13.41 -5.65
N LYS A 51 18.64 -12.27 -5.22
CA LYS A 51 17.20 -11.95 -5.33
C LYS A 51 16.94 -10.62 -6.03
N LEU A 52 17.73 -10.31 -7.05
CA LEU A 52 17.61 -9.05 -7.79
C LEU A 52 16.24 -8.91 -8.46
N ARG A 53 15.66 -10.02 -8.95
CA ARG A 53 14.29 -10.01 -9.50
C ARG A 53 13.27 -9.58 -8.45
N ALA A 54 13.28 -10.18 -7.25
CA ALA A 54 12.41 -9.76 -6.16
C ALA A 54 12.60 -8.27 -5.76
N LEU A 55 13.86 -7.80 -5.74
CA LEU A 55 14.18 -6.41 -5.42
C LEU A 55 13.67 -5.44 -6.50
N TYR A 56 13.77 -5.83 -7.78
CA TYR A 56 13.20 -5.06 -8.90
C TYR A 56 11.68 -4.98 -8.80
N ASP A 57 11.00 -6.10 -8.52
CA ASP A 57 9.55 -6.14 -8.36
C ASP A 57 9.11 -5.26 -7.18
N ARG A 58 9.89 -5.26 -6.08
CA ARG A 58 9.69 -4.35 -4.96
C ARG A 58 9.81 -2.88 -5.37
N HIS A 59 10.81 -2.53 -6.19
CA HIS A 59 10.93 -1.18 -6.74
C HIS A 59 9.71 -0.79 -7.57
N GLN A 60 9.22 -1.68 -8.44
CA GLN A 60 8.02 -1.41 -9.24
C GLN A 60 6.80 -1.13 -8.35
N ALA A 61 6.60 -1.91 -7.28
CA ALA A 61 5.51 -1.67 -6.33
C ALA A 61 5.62 -0.29 -5.64
N LEU A 62 6.84 0.17 -5.32
CA LEU A 62 7.05 1.52 -4.78
C LEU A 62 6.71 2.58 -5.82
N VAL A 63 7.17 2.41 -7.07
CA VAL A 63 6.91 3.33 -8.18
C VAL A 63 5.43 3.43 -8.51
N GLU A 64 4.70 2.32 -8.52
CA GLU A 64 3.26 2.29 -8.73
C GLU A 64 2.52 3.11 -7.66
N GLU A 65 2.86 2.91 -6.40
CA GLU A 65 2.28 3.69 -5.31
C GLU A 65 2.69 5.18 -5.40
N MET A 66 3.91 5.46 -5.86
CA MET A 66 4.34 6.84 -6.08
C MET A 66 3.54 7.53 -7.19
N LYS A 67 3.36 6.86 -8.33
CA LYS A 67 2.55 7.33 -9.46
C LYS A 67 1.11 7.57 -9.04
N LYS A 68 0.54 6.64 -8.26
CA LYS A 68 -0.82 6.76 -7.70
C LYS A 68 -0.98 8.01 -6.81
N ARG A 69 0.07 8.40 -6.08
CA ARG A 69 0.10 9.61 -5.24
C ARG A 69 0.48 10.88 -6.01
N GLY A 70 0.69 10.79 -7.33
CA GLY A 70 1.03 11.92 -8.18
C GLY A 70 2.50 12.36 -8.11
N TYR A 71 3.41 11.52 -7.62
CA TYR A 71 4.84 11.83 -7.68
C TYR A 71 5.40 11.59 -9.09
N ASN A 72 6.31 12.46 -9.51
CA ASN A 72 7.08 12.29 -10.74
C ASN A 72 8.31 11.40 -10.46
N HIS A 73 8.27 10.15 -10.88
CA HIS A 73 9.38 9.21 -10.76
C HIS A 73 10.18 9.17 -12.07
N ALA A 74 11.51 9.30 -11.98
CA ALA A 74 12.40 9.36 -13.14
C ALA A 74 13.70 8.55 -12.97
N SER A 75 13.70 7.56 -12.08
CA SER A 75 14.88 6.76 -11.71
C SER A 75 14.56 5.26 -11.79
N ASP A 76 14.17 4.79 -12.98
CA ASP A 76 13.86 3.38 -13.18
C ASP A 76 15.13 2.52 -13.08
N LEU A 77 14.95 1.28 -12.60
CA LEU A 77 16.01 0.28 -12.55
C LEU A 77 16.11 -0.44 -13.90
N ASP A 78 17.32 -0.90 -14.22
CA ASP A 78 17.56 -1.71 -15.42
C ASP A 78 16.97 -3.12 -15.25
N GLN A 79 15.87 -3.39 -15.94
CA GLN A 79 15.18 -4.67 -15.90
C GLN A 79 16.06 -5.84 -16.36
N SER A 80 17.07 -5.62 -17.20
CA SER A 80 17.94 -6.69 -17.69
C SER A 80 18.79 -7.33 -16.57
N LEU A 81 19.01 -6.59 -15.48
CA LEU A 81 19.75 -7.05 -14.30
C LEU A 81 18.85 -7.75 -13.27
N ALA A 82 17.52 -7.73 -13.45
CA ALA A 82 16.53 -8.32 -12.56
C ALA A 82 16.52 -9.86 -12.62
N THR A 83 17.59 -10.48 -12.14
CA THR A 83 17.86 -11.93 -12.21
C THR A 83 17.75 -12.60 -10.84
N GLY A 84 17.82 -13.94 -10.82
CA GLY A 84 17.75 -14.72 -9.58
C GLY A 84 16.32 -14.95 -9.07
N GLN A 85 16.17 -15.12 -7.76
CA GLN A 85 14.88 -15.44 -7.15
C GLN A 85 13.90 -14.26 -7.23
N GLY A 86 12.64 -14.58 -7.55
CA GLY A 86 11.54 -13.60 -7.64
C GLY A 86 10.81 -13.34 -6.34
N GLU A 87 11.11 -14.10 -5.27
CA GLU A 87 10.47 -13.96 -3.98
C GLU A 87 11.50 -13.57 -2.91
N GLN A 88 11.06 -12.79 -1.93
CA GLN A 88 11.84 -12.50 -0.73
C GLN A 88 11.47 -13.52 0.36
N ASP A 89 12.36 -14.49 0.59
CA ASP A 89 12.17 -15.57 1.58
C ASP A 89 12.94 -15.33 2.89
N THR A 90 13.84 -14.34 2.94
CA THR A 90 14.70 -14.09 4.09
C THR A 90 14.32 -12.77 4.73
N LEU A 91 13.49 -12.84 5.77
CA LEU A 91 13.03 -11.68 6.52
C LEU A 91 13.94 -11.43 7.72
N ILE A 92 14.46 -10.20 7.84
CA ILE A 92 15.20 -9.76 9.04
C ILE A 92 14.26 -9.62 10.23
N ASP A 93 13.09 -9.04 9.97
CA ASP A 93 11.99 -8.95 10.92
C ASP A 93 10.75 -9.56 10.29
N THR A 94 9.97 -10.31 11.08
CA THR A 94 8.67 -10.80 10.64
C THR A 94 7.79 -9.63 10.20
N ILE A 95 6.85 -9.88 9.27
CA ILE A 95 5.92 -8.84 8.79
C ILE A 95 5.15 -8.20 9.97
N GLU A 96 4.84 -8.98 11.01
CA GLU A 96 4.21 -8.46 12.23
C GLU A 96 5.12 -7.49 12.99
N ASN A 97 6.38 -7.86 13.20
CA ASN A 97 7.37 -7.00 13.86
C ASN A 97 7.60 -5.72 13.06
N GLN A 98 7.70 -5.81 11.73
CA GLN A 98 7.83 -4.63 10.87
C GLN A 98 6.65 -3.67 11.04
N LYS A 99 5.43 -4.21 11.14
CA LYS A 99 4.23 -3.39 11.38
C LYS A 99 4.27 -2.74 12.75
N ASN A 100 4.76 -3.45 13.78
CA ASN A 100 4.87 -2.91 15.13
C ASN A 100 5.92 -1.78 15.19
N ILE A 101 7.10 -1.99 14.58
CA ILE A 101 8.14 -0.95 14.45
C ILE A 101 7.59 0.31 13.78
N LEU A 102 6.81 0.17 12.70
CA LEU A 102 6.22 1.33 12.02
C LEU A 102 5.13 2.02 12.84
N LYS A 103 4.36 1.30 13.65
CA LYS A 103 3.34 1.88 14.55
C LYS A 103 3.94 2.67 15.71
N GLU A 104 5.13 2.29 16.15
CA GLU A 104 5.85 2.97 17.24
C GLU A 104 6.55 4.24 16.77
N LYS A 105 6.77 4.40 15.46
CA LYS A 105 7.36 5.62 14.90
C LYS A 105 6.33 6.75 14.86
N PRO A 106 6.73 7.99 15.24
CA PRO A 106 5.86 9.16 15.13
C PRO A 106 5.69 9.57 13.65
N CYS A 107 4.84 8.85 12.91
CA CYS A 107 4.66 9.02 11.48
C CYS A 107 3.24 8.64 11.01
N ASP A 108 2.87 9.10 9.82
CA ASP A 108 1.51 8.95 9.27
C ASP A 108 1.31 7.64 8.50
N CYS A 109 2.00 6.55 8.86
CA CYS A 109 1.84 5.27 8.17
C CYS A 109 0.42 4.71 8.42
N LEU A 110 -0.24 4.21 7.37
CA LEU A 110 -1.65 3.79 7.42
C LEU A 110 -1.88 2.41 8.06
N LEU A 111 -0.95 1.96 8.91
CA LEU A 111 -1.01 0.65 9.57
C LEU A 111 -1.97 0.62 10.77
N HIS A 112 -2.47 1.77 11.20
CA HIS A 112 -3.42 1.91 12.30
C HIS A 112 -4.87 1.52 11.91
N ILE A 113 -5.19 1.50 10.62
CA ILE A 113 -6.56 1.32 10.11
C ILE A 113 -7.04 -0.16 10.20
N LEU A 114 -6.12 -1.12 10.29
CA LEU A 114 -6.46 -2.55 10.31
C LEU A 114 -6.92 -3.09 11.68
N LYS A 115 -6.84 -2.29 12.76
CA LYS A 115 -7.38 -2.70 14.07
C LYS A 115 -8.90 -2.52 14.18
N ASN A 116 -9.50 -1.63 13.40
CA ASN A 116 -10.90 -1.23 13.59
C ASN A 116 -11.92 -2.07 12.79
N ASN A 117 -11.46 -2.99 11.94
CA ASN A 117 -12.34 -3.85 11.13
C ASN A 117 -12.41 -5.31 11.61
N LYS A 118 -11.85 -5.64 12.77
CA LYS A 118 -12.20 -6.91 13.43
C LYS A 118 -13.46 -6.68 14.27
N SER A 119 -14.62 -6.93 13.66
CA SER A 119 -15.82 -7.29 14.42
C SER A 119 -15.46 -8.45 15.36
N PRO A 120 -15.95 -8.48 16.63
CA PRO A 120 -15.77 -9.62 17.53
C PRO A 120 -16.30 -10.94 16.94
N ASN A 121 -17.11 -10.88 15.88
CA ASN A 121 -17.87 -12.00 15.33
C ASN A 121 -17.46 -12.42 13.91
N GLY A 122 -16.20 -12.24 13.50
CA GLY A 122 -15.68 -12.93 12.30
C GLY A 122 -16.29 -12.56 10.93
N ASP A 123 -17.22 -11.61 10.86
CA ASP A 123 -17.81 -11.20 9.59
C ASP A 123 -16.98 -10.10 8.90
N PHE A 124 -16.63 -10.36 7.64
CA PHE A 124 -15.89 -9.45 6.77
C PHE A 124 -16.80 -8.31 6.31
N LEU A 125 -16.74 -7.16 6.98
CA LEU A 125 -17.37 -5.94 6.49
C LEU A 125 -16.50 -5.33 5.38
N LEU A 126 -16.90 -5.56 4.13
CA LEU A 126 -16.46 -4.72 3.02
C LEU A 126 -17.00 -3.29 3.23
N PRO A 127 -16.16 -2.24 3.15
CA PRO A 127 -16.65 -0.88 3.18
C PRO A 127 -17.58 -0.63 1.98
N ALA A 128 -18.78 -0.09 2.23
CA ALA A 128 -19.78 0.24 1.21
C ALA A 128 -19.32 1.32 0.21
N GLU A 129 -18.11 1.85 0.33
CA GLU A 129 -17.58 2.92 -0.53
C GLU A 129 -16.87 2.42 -1.80
N CYS A 130 -16.78 1.10 -2.03
CA CYS A 130 -16.07 0.57 -3.20
C CYS A 130 -16.92 0.43 -4.48
N MET A 131 -18.21 0.82 -4.48
CA MET A 131 -19.10 0.48 -5.60
C MET A 131 -19.39 1.56 -6.65
N PHE A 132 -18.87 2.79 -6.57
CA PHE A 132 -19.17 3.78 -7.62
C PHE A 132 -18.04 4.78 -7.86
N ARG A 133 -17.06 4.43 -8.70
CA ARG A 133 -16.39 5.37 -9.63
C ARG A 133 -15.83 4.66 -10.85
N PHE A 134 -16.73 4.12 -11.66
CA PHE A 134 -16.56 4.12 -13.11
C PHE A 134 -17.82 4.76 -13.67
N HIS A 135 -17.67 5.74 -14.57
CA HIS A 135 -18.50 5.97 -15.76
C HIS A 135 -18.06 7.31 -16.37
N ASN A 136 -17.17 7.21 -17.36
CA ASN A 136 -17.15 8.14 -18.48
C ASN A 136 -18.16 7.62 -19.51
N TYR A 137 -18.97 8.54 -20.05
CA TYR A 137 -19.74 8.44 -21.30
C TYR A 137 -20.71 7.26 -21.49
N VAL A 138 -22.01 7.56 -21.48
CA VAL A 138 -22.94 7.42 -22.63
C VAL A 138 -24.36 7.75 -22.16
N VAL A 139 -25.01 8.62 -22.93
CA VAL A 139 -26.40 9.08 -22.83
C VAL A 139 -27.38 7.91 -23.00
N ILE A 140 -28.27 7.64 -22.03
CA ILE A 140 -29.65 7.21 -22.30
C ILE A 140 -30.58 7.78 -21.20
N THR A 141 -31.61 8.45 -21.68
CA THR A 141 -32.72 9.09 -20.97
C THR A 141 -33.74 8.10 -20.40
N SER A 142 -34.39 8.52 -19.30
CA SER A 142 -35.72 8.10 -18.83
C SER A 142 -35.85 6.74 -18.13
N PHE A 143 -36.72 6.71 -17.10
CA PHE A 143 -37.09 5.59 -16.20
C PHE A 143 -36.02 5.29 -15.12
N TYR A 144 -36.17 5.62 -13.84
CA TYR A 144 -37.30 5.37 -12.94
C TYR A 144 -37.34 6.43 -11.81
N SER A 145 -38.40 7.22 -11.75
CA SER A 145 -38.67 8.21 -10.69
C SER A 145 -39.69 7.71 -9.65
N THR A 146 -39.64 6.44 -9.26
CA THR A 146 -40.71 5.84 -8.44
C THR A 146 -40.26 5.06 -7.22
N LEU A 147 -39.06 5.32 -6.68
CA LEU A 147 -38.61 4.75 -5.40
C LEU A 147 -37.95 5.74 -4.42
N TRP A 148 -37.93 7.04 -4.74
CA TRP A 148 -37.48 8.09 -3.83
C TRP A 148 -38.62 8.70 -2.98
N ASN A 149 -39.87 8.58 -3.42
CA ASN A 149 -41.03 9.17 -2.73
C ASN A 149 -41.66 8.28 -1.64
N ALA A 150 -41.09 7.10 -1.36
CA ALA A 150 -41.60 6.19 -0.32
C ALA A 150 -40.85 6.30 1.03
N LEU A 151 -39.68 6.98 1.07
CA LEU A 151 -38.85 7.06 2.30
C LEU A 151 -38.88 8.42 3.01
N VAL A 152 -39.52 9.45 2.44
CA VAL A 152 -39.61 10.80 3.07
C VAL A 152 -40.90 11.00 3.89
N LYS A 153 -41.88 10.07 3.83
CA LYS A 153 -43.15 10.17 4.59
C LYS A 153 -43.16 9.46 5.95
N CYS A 154 -42.05 8.88 6.40
CA CYS A 154 -41.98 8.13 7.66
C CYS A 154 -41.21 8.87 8.78
N GLN A 155 -41.35 10.19 8.88
CA GLN A 155 -40.75 10.94 10.00
C GLN A 155 -41.53 12.16 10.51
N VAL A 156 -42.82 12.30 10.16
CA VAL A 156 -43.68 13.39 10.67
C VAL A 156 -45.06 12.85 11.07
N SER A 157 -45.13 12.00 12.09
CA SER A 157 -46.42 11.64 12.72
C SER A 157 -46.30 11.13 14.17
N LYS A 158 -45.28 11.55 14.92
CA LYS A 158 -45.16 11.31 16.37
C LYS A 158 -44.81 12.60 17.10
N LEU A 159 -45.70 13.58 17.02
CA LEU A 159 -45.70 14.79 17.86
C LEU A 159 -47.06 15.48 17.69
N THR A 160 -48.10 14.94 18.33
CA THR A 160 -49.30 15.66 18.82
C THR A 160 -50.36 14.65 19.28
N SER A 161 -50.37 14.29 20.57
CA SER A 161 -51.57 13.88 21.32
C SER A 161 -51.22 13.51 22.77
N VAL A 162 -50.92 14.51 23.59
CA VAL A 162 -51.12 14.45 25.06
C VAL A 162 -51.63 15.83 25.48
N ILE A 163 -52.95 16.03 25.36
CA ILE A 163 -53.84 16.73 26.31
C ILE A 163 -55.18 16.02 26.19
#